data_AF-A0A3C1SHR4-F1
#
_entry.id   AF-A0A3C1SHR4-F1
#
_cell.length_a   1.000
_cell.length_b   1.000
_cell.length_c   1.000
_cell.angle_alpha   90.00
_cell.angle_beta   90.00
_cell.angle_gamma   90.00
#
_symmetry.space_group_name_H-M   'P 1'
#
loop_
_entity.id
_entity.type
_entity.pdbx_description
1 polymer ?
#
loop_
_entity_poly.entity_id
_entity_poly.type
_entity_poly.pdbx_seq_one_letter_code
_entity_poly.pdbx_strand_id
1 'polypeptide(L)'
;MASDIQTWVRVAAFVGGGIAMGVGAIGAAVGEGYSAACANSAISRNPKSAGEIFKAMLVGQAIAESAAIFALVIAMLLLFSKFPTDSYVMVAVLLSAGICMGLGAIGSGIGSGFPTGAACIGISRQPGIGKRLTTNMLIGSAVCQTPSIFSMVVSFILLFTDFSHQPLLPTFAALVGAGLSAGLGSIGPSLGGGLVAQAGCEGIARQPTRSTALTNIMLLGQAVSQTTAVYGLLISFILLFKGVPDSTALAPAAALLAAGICMGFAAIGPGIGEGYVGQKAVDAMARNEDVTAVITRTMLVGQAVTESTGIYGMVIALVLIFVV
;
A
#
# COMPACT_ATOMS: atom_id res chain seq x y z
N MET A 1 36.28 9.91 16.04
CA MET A 1 35.38 8.73 16.01
C MET A 1 33.98 9.07 16.51
N ALA A 2 33.78 9.77 17.64
CA ALA A 2 32.45 10.24 18.08
C ALA A 2 31.74 11.21 17.09
N SER A 3 32.52 12.04 16.37
CA SER A 3 32.03 12.91 15.30
C SER A 3 31.56 12.15 14.05
N ASP A 4 32.02 10.92 13.85
CA ASP A 4 31.73 10.14 12.65
C ASP A 4 30.33 9.52 12.71
N ILE A 5 30.01 8.81 13.80
CA ILE A 5 28.67 8.21 13.98
C ILE A 5 27.56 9.26 14.04
N GLN A 6 27.78 10.38 14.72
CA GLN A 6 26.81 11.48 14.75
C GLN A 6 26.55 12.04 13.35
N THR A 7 27.59 12.09 12.51
CA THR A 7 27.46 12.54 11.11
C THR A 7 26.64 11.53 10.31
N TRP A 8 26.95 10.23 10.40
CA TRP A 8 26.20 9.19 9.69
C TRP A 8 24.74 9.09 10.11
N VAL A 9 24.43 9.23 11.40
CA VAL A 9 23.05 9.26 11.89
C VAL A 9 22.29 10.45 11.29
N ARG A 10 22.91 11.65 11.24
CA ARG A 10 22.30 12.83 10.60
C ARG A 10 22.12 12.64 9.09
N VAL A 11 23.12 12.09 8.40
CA VAL A 11 23.04 11.79 6.97
C VAL A 11 21.89 10.82 6.71
N ALA A 12 21.78 9.75 7.49
CA ALA A 12 20.70 8.77 7.36
C ALA A 12 19.32 9.39 7.61
N ALA A 13 19.20 10.28 8.59
CA ALA A 13 17.96 11.00 8.87
C ALA A 13 17.54 11.89 7.69
N PHE A 14 18.49 12.64 7.11
CA PHE A 14 18.22 13.52 5.96
C PHE A 14 17.88 12.73 4.69
N VAL A 15 18.63 11.67 4.42
CA VAL A 15 18.38 10.79 3.27
C VAL A 15 17.05 10.05 3.44
N GLY A 16 16.81 9.45 4.61
CA GLY A 16 15.57 8.75 4.93
C GLY A 16 14.35 9.67 4.85
N GLY A 17 14.45 10.89 5.39
CA GLY A 17 13.37 11.89 5.30
C GLY A 17 13.11 12.35 3.87
N GLY A 18 14.17 12.56 3.09
CA GLY A 18 14.07 12.87 1.66
C GLY A 18 13.42 11.75 0.84
N ILE A 19 13.79 10.49 1.09
CA ILE A 19 13.18 9.32 0.43
C ILE A 19 11.72 9.18 0.83
N ALA A 20 11.40 9.29 2.12
CA ALA A 20 10.03 9.18 2.62
C ALA A 20 9.10 10.14 1.88
N MET A 21 9.41 11.43 1.91
CA MET A 21 8.56 12.45 1.28
C MET A 21 8.63 12.40 -0.24
N GLY A 22 9.84 12.27 -0.82
CA GLY A 22 10.04 12.30 -2.26
C GLY A 22 9.32 11.16 -2.97
N VAL A 23 9.44 9.93 -2.45
CA VAL A 23 8.77 8.76 -3.01
C VAL A 23 7.28 8.75 -2.61
N GLY A 24 6.97 9.12 -1.37
CA GLY A 24 5.59 9.10 -0.87
C GLY A 24 4.65 10.09 -1.55
N ALA A 25 5.16 11.21 -2.05
CA ALA A 25 4.36 12.18 -2.81
C ALA A 25 3.89 11.66 -4.18
N ILE A 26 4.62 10.71 -4.79
CA ILE A 26 4.35 10.23 -6.15
C ILE A 26 2.96 9.62 -6.24
N GLY A 27 2.62 8.75 -5.28
CA GLY A 27 1.38 8.00 -5.33
C GLY A 27 0.15 8.89 -5.23
N ALA A 28 0.15 9.80 -4.25
CA ALA A 28 -0.95 10.74 -4.03
C ALA A 28 -1.14 11.65 -5.24
N ALA A 29 -0.07 12.32 -5.72
CA ALA A 29 -0.17 13.23 -6.86
C ALA A 29 -0.72 12.57 -8.13
N VAL A 30 -0.30 11.33 -8.43
CA VAL A 30 -0.80 10.58 -9.58
C VAL A 30 -2.28 10.21 -9.41
N GLY A 31 -2.68 9.71 -8.23
CA GLY A 31 -4.07 9.35 -7.93
C GLY A 31 -5.01 10.55 -7.94
N GLU A 32 -4.57 11.68 -7.39
CA GLU A 32 -5.30 12.94 -7.37
C GLU A 32 -5.44 13.55 -8.76
N GLY A 33 -4.37 13.54 -9.56
CA GLY A 33 -4.38 14.00 -10.94
C GLY A 33 -5.34 13.18 -11.80
N TYR A 34 -5.34 11.85 -11.65
CA TYR A 34 -6.31 10.96 -12.31
C TYR A 34 -7.75 11.29 -11.91
N SER A 35 -7.99 11.52 -10.62
CA SER A 35 -9.31 11.91 -10.09
C SER A 35 -9.79 13.22 -10.71
N ALA A 36 -8.93 14.23 -10.77
CA ALA A 36 -9.22 15.53 -11.37
C ALA A 36 -9.49 15.43 -12.88
N ALA A 37 -8.73 14.62 -13.62
CA ALA A 37 -8.95 14.37 -15.04
C ALA A 37 -10.33 13.73 -15.31
N CYS A 38 -10.72 12.76 -14.49
CA CYS A 38 -12.04 12.13 -14.56
C CYS A 38 -13.16 13.11 -14.20
N ALA A 39 -12.96 13.96 -13.18
CA ALA A 39 -13.90 15.00 -12.78
C ALA A 39 -14.12 16.03 -13.90
N ASN A 40 -13.05 16.50 -14.55
CA ASN A 40 -13.15 17.40 -15.71
C ASN A 40 -13.97 16.78 -16.84
N SER A 41 -13.68 15.51 -17.16
CA SER A 41 -14.45 14.76 -18.16
C SER A 41 -15.92 14.60 -17.76
N ALA A 42 -16.20 14.33 -16.49
CA ALA A 42 -17.55 14.17 -15.94
C ALA A 42 -18.35 15.48 -15.97
N ILE A 43 -17.72 16.61 -15.59
CA ILE A 43 -18.32 17.96 -15.60
C ILE A 43 -18.62 18.41 -17.03
N SER A 44 -17.71 18.14 -17.98
CA SER A 44 -17.93 18.50 -19.39
C SER A 44 -19.19 17.85 -19.98
N ARG A 45 -19.52 16.64 -19.53
CA ARG A 45 -20.71 15.90 -19.97
C ARG A 45 -21.97 16.34 -19.25
N ASN A 46 -21.87 16.72 -17.97
CA ASN A 46 -23.01 17.16 -17.18
C ASN A 46 -22.67 18.35 -16.26
N PRO A 47 -22.70 19.58 -16.80
CA PRO A 47 -22.34 20.79 -16.05
C PRO A 47 -23.29 21.07 -14.87
N LYS A 48 -24.54 20.59 -14.92
CA LYS A 48 -25.55 20.82 -13.87
C LYS A 48 -25.16 20.14 -12.56
N SER A 49 -24.39 19.05 -12.62
CA SER A 49 -23.91 18.30 -11.45
C SER A 49 -22.49 18.69 -11.02
N ALA A 50 -21.94 19.78 -11.56
CA ALA A 50 -20.55 20.17 -11.32
C ALA A 50 -20.21 20.32 -9.83
N GLY A 51 -21.08 20.96 -9.05
CA GLY A 51 -20.85 21.12 -7.62
C GLY A 51 -20.81 19.80 -6.84
N GLU A 52 -21.58 18.79 -7.25
CA GLU A 52 -21.56 17.46 -6.61
C GLU A 52 -20.32 16.66 -7.02
N ILE A 53 -19.98 16.67 -8.31
CA ILE A 53 -18.77 16.01 -8.84
C ILE A 53 -17.51 16.62 -8.18
N PHE A 54 -17.45 17.95 -8.06
CA PHE A 54 -16.35 18.66 -7.43
C PHE A 54 -16.20 18.26 -5.96
N LYS A 55 -17.30 18.20 -5.20
CA LYS A 55 -17.27 17.73 -3.80
C LYS A 55 -16.79 16.29 -3.69
N ALA A 56 -17.25 15.39 -4.56
CA ALA A 56 -16.82 14.00 -4.55
C ALA A 56 -15.31 13.86 -4.89
N MET A 57 -14.84 14.62 -5.87
CA MET A 57 -13.42 14.69 -6.24
C MET A 57 -12.56 15.13 -5.05
N LEU A 58 -12.90 16.23 -4.38
CA LEU A 58 -12.13 16.73 -3.22
C LEU A 58 -12.08 15.72 -2.08
N VAL A 59 -13.20 15.04 -1.79
CA VAL A 59 -13.24 14.00 -0.76
C VAL A 59 -12.35 12.82 -1.13
N GLY A 60 -12.37 12.38 -2.38
CA GLY A 60 -11.50 11.29 -2.84
C GLY A 60 -10.02 11.66 -2.86
N GLN A 61 -9.69 12.88 -3.29
CA GLN A 61 -8.32 13.41 -3.24
C GLN A 61 -7.79 13.48 -1.81
N ALA A 62 -8.59 13.97 -0.85
CA ALA A 62 -8.21 13.98 0.56
C ALA A 62 -7.87 12.59 1.12
N ILE A 63 -8.54 11.53 0.64
CA ILE A 63 -8.19 10.15 1.02
C ILE A 63 -6.87 9.73 0.37
N ALA A 64 -6.68 9.99 -0.93
CA ALA A 64 -5.43 9.68 -1.62
C ALA A 64 -4.22 10.38 -0.97
N GLU A 65 -4.40 11.64 -0.56
CA GLU A 65 -3.39 12.47 0.12
C GLU A 65 -2.98 11.93 1.49
N SER A 66 -3.84 11.15 2.16
CA SER A 66 -3.51 10.62 3.49
C SER A 66 -2.23 9.79 3.50
N ALA A 67 -1.92 9.07 2.41
CA ALA A 67 -0.68 8.32 2.26
C ALA A 67 0.56 9.24 2.20
N ALA A 68 0.46 10.38 1.51
CA ALA A 68 1.52 11.39 1.46
C ALA A 68 1.67 12.10 2.81
N ILE A 69 0.57 12.32 3.56
CA ILE A 69 0.64 12.84 4.93
C ILE A 69 1.40 11.88 5.85
N PHE A 70 1.18 10.56 5.75
CA PHE A 70 1.96 9.59 6.53
C PHE A 70 3.47 9.67 6.20
N ALA A 71 3.81 9.79 4.92
CA ALA A 71 5.19 10.01 4.48
C ALA A 71 5.78 11.33 4.99
N LEU A 72 4.99 12.41 4.97
CA LEU A 72 5.38 13.71 5.51
C LEU A 72 5.64 13.62 7.02
N VAL A 73 4.78 12.93 7.78
CA VAL A 73 4.97 12.75 9.23
C VAL A 73 6.28 12.02 9.51
N ILE A 74 6.58 10.93 8.80
CA ILE A 74 7.85 10.21 8.96
C ILE A 74 9.05 11.09 8.57
N ALA A 75 8.95 11.86 7.47
CA ALA A 75 9.99 12.79 7.07
C ALA A 75 10.23 13.87 8.14
N MET A 76 9.17 14.46 8.69
CA MET A 76 9.27 15.46 9.75
C MET A 76 9.89 14.88 11.02
N LEU A 77 9.53 13.66 11.41
CA LEU A 77 10.16 12.98 12.54
C LEU A 77 11.65 12.75 12.30
N LEU A 78 12.04 12.30 11.10
CA LEU A 78 13.45 12.09 10.74
C LEU A 78 14.24 13.40 10.73
N LEU A 79 13.66 14.51 10.24
CA LEU A 79 14.39 15.78 10.12
C LEU A 79 14.51 16.56 11.44
N PHE A 80 13.52 16.47 12.32
CA PHE A 80 13.42 17.34 13.50
C PHE A 80 13.58 16.62 14.84
N SER A 81 13.65 15.28 14.87
CA SER A 81 13.90 14.53 16.09
C SER A 81 15.39 14.37 16.38
N LYS A 82 15.72 14.16 17.67
CA LYS A 82 17.06 13.80 18.10
C LYS A 82 17.14 12.28 18.24
N PHE A 83 18.10 11.67 17.55
CA PHE A 83 18.32 10.22 17.60
C PHE A 83 19.56 9.89 18.44
N PRO A 84 19.52 8.79 19.22
CA PRO A 84 20.70 8.25 19.90
C PRO A 84 21.85 7.99 18.93
N THR A 85 23.08 8.21 19.37
CA THR A 85 24.30 8.01 18.56
C THR A 85 25.19 6.91 19.14
N ASP A 86 24.58 5.96 19.84
CA ASP A 86 25.30 4.92 20.58
C ASP A 86 25.67 3.72 19.70
N SER A 87 24.94 3.49 18.60
CA SER A 87 25.14 2.35 17.70
C SER A 87 24.93 2.72 16.22
N TYR A 88 25.77 2.16 15.34
CA TYR A 88 25.64 2.30 13.90
C TYR A 88 24.37 1.63 13.35
N VAL A 89 23.71 0.76 14.12
CA VAL A 89 22.40 0.19 13.76
C VAL A 89 21.35 1.29 13.52
N MET A 90 21.46 2.41 14.24
CA MET A 90 20.57 3.56 14.07
C MET A 90 20.58 4.12 12.64
N VAL A 91 21.72 4.08 11.94
CA VAL A 91 21.82 4.51 10.53
C VAL A 91 20.86 3.69 9.65
N ALA A 92 20.82 2.36 9.86
CA ALA A 92 19.93 1.47 9.13
C ALA A 92 18.46 1.65 9.52
N VAL A 93 18.17 1.89 10.80
CA VAL A 93 16.82 2.22 11.29
C VAL A 93 16.24 3.42 10.55
N LEU A 94 16.97 4.54 10.54
CA LEU A 94 16.49 5.80 9.98
C LEU A 94 16.29 5.72 8.46
N LEU A 95 17.23 5.08 7.76
CA LEU A 95 17.11 4.83 6.33
C LEU A 95 15.92 3.91 6.02
N SER A 96 15.79 2.81 6.76
CA SER A 96 14.74 1.81 6.56
C SER A 96 13.35 2.39 6.82
N ALA A 97 13.18 3.18 7.89
CA ALA A 97 11.90 3.82 8.20
C ALA A 97 11.44 4.76 7.09
N GLY A 98 12.37 5.52 6.49
CA GLY A 98 12.09 6.40 5.37
C GLY A 98 11.73 5.65 4.09
N ILE A 99 12.50 4.62 3.74
CA ILE A 99 12.26 3.76 2.58
C ILE A 99 10.90 3.04 2.70
N CYS A 100 10.62 2.46 3.86
CA CYS A 100 9.38 1.72 4.14
C CYS A 100 8.15 2.61 3.90
N MET A 101 8.11 3.78 4.53
CA MET A 101 6.97 4.69 4.38
C MET A 101 6.86 5.27 2.97
N GLY A 102 7.99 5.68 2.37
CA GLY A 102 7.99 6.25 1.02
C GLY A 102 7.41 5.29 -0.01
N LEU A 103 7.91 4.04 -0.03
CA LEU A 103 7.42 3.00 -0.94
C LEU A 103 5.97 2.60 -0.64
N GLY A 104 5.62 2.48 0.64
CA GLY A 104 4.27 2.08 1.08
C GLY A 104 3.17 3.07 0.69
N ALA A 105 3.51 4.35 0.53
CA ALA A 105 2.56 5.37 0.13
C ALA A 105 2.22 5.35 -1.38
N ILE A 106 3.08 4.78 -2.24
CA ILE A 106 2.88 4.81 -3.70
C ILE A 106 1.57 4.12 -4.08
N GLY A 107 1.41 2.86 -3.70
CA GLY A 107 0.26 2.05 -4.11
C GLY A 107 -1.06 2.64 -3.60
N SER A 108 -1.11 3.04 -2.33
CA SER A 108 -2.33 3.54 -1.68
C SER A 108 -2.79 4.89 -2.25
N GLY A 109 -1.85 5.79 -2.56
CA GLY A 109 -2.16 7.06 -3.22
C GLY A 109 -2.77 6.85 -4.61
N ILE A 110 -2.14 6.04 -5.46
CA ILE A 110 -2.64 5.77 -6.82
C ILE A 110 -3.95 5.00 -6.77
N GLY A 111 -4.01 3.92 -5.99
CA GLY A 111 -5.16 3.04 -5.87
C GLY A 111 -6.43 3.75 -5.41
N SER A 112 -6.31 4.72 -4.49
CA SER A 112 -7.44 5.53 -4.00
C SER A 112 -7.98 6.52 -5.05
N GLY A 113 -7.19 6.85 -6.07
CA GLY A 113 -7.62 7.72 -7.17
C GLY A 113 -8.60 7.05 -8.14
N PHE A 114 -8.45 5.75 -8.38
CA PHE A 114 -9.32 4.99 -9.30
C PHE A 114 -10.81 5.01 -8.94
N PRO A 115 -11.24 4.64 -7.71
CA PRO A 115 -12.65 4.70 -7.32
C PRO A 115 -13.19 6.13 -7.31
N THR A 116 -12.35 7.13 -7.03
CA THR A 116 -12.72 8.55 -7.08
C THR A 116 -13.08 8.97 -8.50
N GLY A 117 -12.23 8.66 -9.47
CA GLY A 117 -12.51 8.93 -10.88
C GLY A 117 -13.79 8.24 -11.37
N ALA A 118 -13.98 6.96 -11.02
CA ALA A 118 -15.20 6.23 -11.34
C ALA A 118 -16.46 6.81 -10.67
N ALA A 119 -16.37 7.27 -9.42
CA ALA A 119 -17.47 7.92 -8.74
C ALA A 119 -17.84 9.25 -9.40
N CYS A 120 -16.86 10.09 -9.78
CA CYS A 120 -17.12 11.33 -10.52
C CYS A 120 -17.85 11.07 -11.84
N ILE A 121 -17.40 10.08 -12.63
CA ILE A 121 -18.06 9.69 -13.88
C ILE A 121 -19.46 9.12 -13.60
N GLY A 122 -19.61 8.33 -12.54
CA GLY A 122 -20.88 7.76 -12.10
C GLY A 122 -21.90 8.83 -11.71
N ILE A 123 -21.49 9.85 -10.95
CA ILE A 123 -22.34 10.99 -10.55
C ILE A 123 -22.79 11.77 -11.78
N SER A 124 -21.91 11.99 -12.76
CA SER A 124 -22.27 12.65 -14.01
C SER A 124 -23.35 11.90 -14.78
N ARG A 125 -23.30 10.56 -14.80
CA ARG A 125 -24.31 9.70 -15.43
C ARG A 125 -25.60 9.61 -14.63
N GLN A 126 -25.52 9.57 -13.30
CA GLN A 126 -26.66 9.39 -12.41
C GLN A 126 -26.57 10.27 -11.16
N PRO A 127 -26.91 11.57 -11.28
CA PRO A 127 -26.80 12.52 -10.16
C PRO A 127 -27.64 12.14 -8.95
N GLY A 128 -28.81 11.50 -9.17
CA GLY A 128 -29.74 11.13 -8.10
C GLY A 128 -29.18 10.12 -7.07
N ILE A 129 -28.07 9.45 -7.38
CA ILE A 129 -27.43 8.46 -6.49
C ILE A 129 -26.04 8.88 -6.02
N GLY A 130 -25.65 10.15 -6.19
CA GLY A 130 -24.28 10.57 -5.94
C GLY A 130 -23.81 10.33 -4.50
N LYS A 131 -24.69 10.50 -3.50
CA LYS A 131 -24.39 10.10 -2.10
C LYS A 131 -24.00 8.62 -1.96
N ARG A 132 -24.67 7.71 -2.67
CA ARG A 132 -24.36 6.27 -2.64
C ARG A 132 -23.02 5.99 -3.31
N LEU A 133 -22.74 6.64 -4.43
CA LEU A 133 -21.44 6.52 -5.12
C LEU A 133 -20.30 7.06 -4.26
N THR A 134 -20.46 8.23 -3.63
CA THR A 134 -19.47 8.76 -2.69
C THR A 134 -19.27 7.80 -1.53
N THR A 135 -20.33 7.20 -0.99
CA THR A 135 -20.19 6.20 0.10
C THR A 135 -19.38 4.99 -0.36
N ASN A 136 -19.67 4.44 -1.54
CA ASN A 136 -18.91 3.30 -2.06
C ASN A 136 -17.45 3.64 -2.38
N MET A 137 -17.21 4.84 -2.91
CA MET A 137 -15.86 5.39 -3.11
C MET A 137 -15.11 5.45 -1.78
N LEU A 138 -15.71 6.01 -0.72
CA LEU A 138 -15.09 6.08 0.61
C LEU A 138 -14.73 4.68 1.13
N ILE A 139 -15.64 3.71 1.01
CA ILE A 139 -15.41 2.33 1.45
C ILE A 139 -14.24 1.71 0.67
N GLY A 140 -14.29 1.78 -0.67
CA GLY A 140 -13.25 1.21 -1.53
C GLY A 140 -11.88 1.85 -1.31
N SER A 141 -11.81 3.17 -1.21
CA SER A 141 -10.56 3.90 -0.95
C SER A 141 -10.02 3.66 0.46
N ALA A 142 -10.88 3.50 1.47
CA ALA A 142 -10.43 3.19 2.84
C ALA A 142 -9.68 1.85 2.90
N VAL A 143 -10.16 0.82 2.17
CA VAL A 143 -9.45 -0.46 2.08
C VAL A 143 -8.10 -0.31 1.37
N CYS A 144 -8.02 0.53 0.32
CA CYS A 144 -6.77 0.81 -0.39
C CYS A 144 -5.70 1.49 0.46
N GLN A 145 -6.07 2.10 1.59
CA GLN A 145 -5.14 2.73 2.53
C GLN A 145 -4.55 1.75 3.56
N THR A 146 -5.09 0.54 3.69
CA THR A 146 -4.59 -0.41 4.70
C THR A 146 -3.09 -0.73 4.54
N PRO A 147 -2.51 -0.88 3.33
CA PRO A 147 -1.09 -1.20 3.20
C PRO A 147 -0.15 -0.01 3.52
N SER A 148 -0.57 1.23 3.25
CA SER A 148 0.21 2.41 3.67
C SER A 148 0.23 2.54 5.19
N ILE A 149 -0.86 2.18 5.87
CA ILE A 149 -0.91 2.10 7.34
C ILE A 149 0.05 1.03 7.85
N PHE A 150 0.13 -0.14 7.22
CA PHE A 150 1.11 -1.18 7.59
C PHE A 150 2.55 -0.68 7.48
N SER A 151 2.88 0.01 6.39
CA SER A 151 4.20 0.63 6.21
C SER A 151 4.49 1.70 7.26
N MET A 152 3.50 2.55 7.59
CA MET A 152 3.61 3.56 8.64
C MET A 152 3.87 2.93 10.01
N VAL A 153 3.13 1.87 10.35
CA VAL A 153 3.31 1.13 11.62
C VAL A 153 4.71 0.53 11.70
N VAL A 154 5.20 -0.09 10.62
CA VAL A 154 6.58 -0.62 10.55
C VAL A 154 7.61 0.50 10.73
N SER A 155 7.42 1.64 10.07
CA SER A 155 8.29 2.81 10.24
C SER A 155 8.26 3.34 11.68
N PHE A 156 7.11 3.37 12.35
CA PHE A 156 7.04 3.74 13.77
C PHE A 156 7.72 2.73 14.67
N ILE A 157 7.55 1.42 14.44
CA ILE A 157 8.25 0.39 15.21
C ILE A 157 9.76 0.58 15.06
N LEU A 158 10.25 0.81 13.83
CA LEU A 158 11.66 1.11 13.58
C LEU A 158 12.14 2.34 14.37
N LEU A 159 11.41 3.45 14.31
CA LEU A 159 11.82 4.71 14.94
C LEU A 159 11.72 4.72 16.48
N PHE A 160 10.81 3.94 17.05
CA PHE A 160 10.52 3.98 18.49
C PHE A 160 10.99 2.75 19.27
N THR A 161 11.54 1.74 18.61
CA THR A 161 12.15 0.57 19.27
C THR A 161 13.64 0.77 19.42
N ASP A 162 14.19 0.42 20.60
CA ASP A 162 15.62 0.51 20.85
C ASP A 162 16.35 -0.73 20.34
N PHE A 163 17.16 -0.54 19.30
CA PHE A 163 18.03 -1.57 18.72
C PHE A 163 19.51 -1.39 19.11
N SER A 164 19.83 -0.47 20.01
CA SER A 164 21.23 -0.08 20.31
C SER A 164 22.06 -1.22 20.90
N HIS A 165 21.40 -2.18 21.57
CA HIS A 165 22.03 -3.35 22.16
C HIS A 165 22.26 -4.51 21.18
N GLN A 166 21.75 -4.43 19.95
CA GLN A 166 21.89 -5.47 18.95
C GLN A 166 23.22 -5.33 18.19
N PRO A 167 23.84 -6.44 17.75
CA PRO A 167 25.05 -6.38 16.94
C PRO A 167 24.79 -5.70 15.59
N LEU A 168 25.75 -4.97 15.04
CA LEU A 168 25.57 -4.28 13.75
C LEU A 168 25.29 -5.27 12.62
N LEU A 169 26.14 -6.28 12.51
CA LEU A 169 26.01 -7.40 11.58
C LEU A 169 25.41 -8.59 12.34
N PRO A 170 24.28 -9.16 11.90
CA PRO A 170 23.52 -8.89 10.67
C PRO A 170 22.28 -7.98 10.84
N THR A 171 22.07 -7.38 12.02
CA THR A 171 20.84 -6.62 12.36
C THR A 171 20.49 -5.53 11.36
N PHE A 172 21.48 -4.77 10.87
CA PHE A 172 21.22 -3.70 9.90
C PHE A 172 20.45 -4.20 8.67
N ALA A 173 20.80 -5.40 8.19
CA ALA A 173 20.22 -6.02 7.01
C ALA A 173 18.80 -6.53 7.28
N ALA A 174 18.55 -7.05 8.50
CA ALA A 174 17.21 -7.41 8.94
C ALA A 174 16.29 -6.19 8.97
N LEU A 175 16.76 -5.07 9.54
CA LEU A 175 15.96 -3.83 9.66
C LEU A 175 15.65 -3.22 8.29
N VAL A 176 16.63 -3.17 7.38
CA VAL A 176 16.42 -2.70 6.00
C VAL A 176 15.52 -3.67 5.24
N GLY A 177 15.72 -4.97 5.38
CA GLY A 177 14.86 -6.00 4.80
C GLY A 177 13.40 -5.89 5.29
N ALA A 178 13.20 -5.60 6.57
CA ALA A 178 11.87 -5.40 7.14
C ALA A 178 11.14 -4.21 6.51
N GLY A 179 11.84 -3.09 6.35
CA GLY A 179 11.29 -1.90 5.71
C GLY A 179 10.98 -2.10 4.24
N LEU A 180 11.86 -2.80 3.50
CA LEU A 180 11.64 -3.12 2.09
C LEU A 180 10.47 -4.10 1.89
N SER A 181 10.34 -5.11 2.76
CA SER A 181 9.24 -6.09 2.71
C SER A 181 7.88 -5.43 2.85
N ALA A 182 7.70 -4.60 3.89
CA ALA A 182 6.44 -3.90 4.12
C ALA A 182 6.21 -2.79 3.08
N GLY A 183 7.22 -1.96 2.78
CA GLY A 183 7.09 -0.83 1.86
C GLY A 183 6.77 -1.26 0.43
N LEU A 184 7.55 -2.17 -0.16
CA LEU A 184 7.28 -2.68 -1.52
C LEU A 184 6.02 -3.55 -1.54
N GLY A 185 5.80 -4.34 -0.50
CA GLY A 185 4.65 -5.24 -0.41
C GLY A 185 3.30 -4.52 -0.36
N SER A 186 3.30 -3.23 -0.04
CA SER A 186 2.10 -2.39 -0.06
C SER A 186 1.71 -1.85 -1.44
N ILE A 187 2.59 -1.90 -2.44
CA ILE A 187 2.34 -1.27 -3.74
C ILE A 187 1.25 -2.02 -4.53
N GLY A 188 1.45 -3.32 -4.73
CA GLY A 188 0.55 -4.13 -5.56
C GLY A 188 -0.88 -4.22 -5.02
N PRO A 189 -1.06 -4.63 -3.74
CA PRO A 189 -2.37 -4.73 -3.09
C PRO A 189 -3.21 -3.47 -3.14
N SER A 190 -2.60 -2.31 -2.94
CA SER A 190 -3.29 -1.03 -2.99
C SER A 190 -3.74 -0.67 -4.41
N LEU A 191 -2.88 -0.90 -5.41
CA LEU A 191 -3.24 -0.69 -6.81
C LEU A 191 -4.37 -1.63 -7.24
N GLY A 192 -4.22 -2.92 -6.93
CA GLY A 192 -5.22 -3.94 -7.24
C GLY A 192 -6.55 -3.66 -6.54
N GLY A 193 -6.52 -3.34 -5.25
CA GLY A 193 -7.69 -2.94 -4.49
C GLY A 193 -8.39 -1.72 -5.09
N GLY A 194 -7.63 -0.76 -5.59
CA GLY A 194 -8.16 0.42 -6.30
C GLY A 194 -8.92 0.06 -7.58
N LEU A 195 -8.41 -0.89 -8.37
CA LEU A 195 -9.08 -1.40 -9.57
C LEU A 195 -10.42 -2.06 -9.24
N VAL A 196 -10.46 -2.89 -8.20
CA VAL A 196 -11.72 -3.52 -7.73
C VAL A 196 -12.71 -2.46 -7.27
N ALA A 197 -12.25 -1.47 -6.49
CA ALA A 197 -13.07 -0.37 -6.02
C ALA A 197 -13.64 0.48 -7.17
N GLN A 198 -12.84 0.72 -8.21
CA GLN A 198 -13.28 1.39 -9.44
C GLN A 198 -14.45 0.64 -10.09
N ALA A 199 -14.32 -0.67 -10.31
CA ALA A 199 -15.41 -1.48 -10.86
C ALA A 199 -16.64 -1.48 -9.95
N GLY A 200 -16.46 -1.44 -8.63
CA GLY A 200 -17.55 -1.26 -7.67
C GLY A 200 -18.35 0.02 -7.94
N CYS A 201 -17.67 1.17 -8.03
CA CYS A 201 -18.32 2.44 -8.35
C CYS A 201 -18.99 2.44 -9.73
N GLU A 202 -18.31 1.91 -10.76
CA GLU A 202 -18.88 1.82 -12.11
C GLU A 202 -20.07 0.87 -12.20
N GLY A 203 -20.04 -0.23 -11.44
CA GLY A 203 -21.12 -1.18 -11.33
C GLY A 203 -22.35 -0.56 -10.67
N ILE A 204 -22.16 0.15 -9.55
CA ILE A 204 -23.25 0.86 -8.85
C ILE A 204 -23.86 1.94 -9.74
N ALA A 205 -23.02 2.67 -10.47
CA ALA A 205 -23.48 3.66 -11.45
C ALA A 205 -24.26 3.04 -12.63
N ARG A 206 -24.10 1.74 -12.90
CA ARG A 206 -24.90 1.00 -13.89
C ARG A 206 -26.17 0.41 -13.27
N GLN A 207 -26.08 -0.11 -12.04
CA GLN A 207 -27.17 -0.82 -11.34
C GLN A 207 -27.34 -0.31 -9.89
N PRO A 208 -28.04 0.82 -9.69
CA PRO A 208 -28.12 1.47 -8.38
C PRO A 208 -28.93 0.71 -7.33
N THR A 209 -29.84 -0.15 -7.80
CA THR A 209 -30.68 -1.01 -6.96
C THR A 209 -29.87 -2.13 -6.31
N ARG A 210 -28.72 -2.49 -6.87
CA ARG A 210 -27.86 -3.59 -6.43
C ARG A 210 -26.60 -3.12 -5.70
N SER A 211 -26.62 -1.91 -5.15
CA SER A 211 -25.43 -1.30 -4.56
C SER A 211 -24.79 -2.15 -3.46
N THR A 212 -25.60 -2.67 -2.54
CA THR A 212 -25.10 -3.49 -1.42
C THR A 212 -24.43 -4.77 -1.92
N ALA A 213 -25.02 -5.45 -2.91
CA ALA A 213 -24.45 -6.67 -3.46
C ALA A 213 -23.09 -6.39 -4.14
N LEU A 214 -23.01 -5.31 -4.93
CA LEU A 214 -21.78 -4.92 -5.60
C LEU A 214 -20.69 -4.47 -4.61
N THR A 215 -21.06 -3.74 -3.55
CA THR A 215 -20.12 -3.38 -2.48
C THR A 215 -19.59 -4.63 -1.77
N ASN A 216 -20.43 -5.62 -1.46
CA ASN A 216 -19.97 -6.85 -0.80
C ASN A 216 -19.00 -7.65 -1.66
N ILE A 217 -19.27 -7.74 -2.96
CA ILE A 217 -18.38 -8.44 -3.90
C ILE A 217 -17.07 -7.66 -4.11
N MET A 218 -17.15 -6.32 -4.20
CA MET A 218 -15.98 -5.46 -4.24
C MET A 218 -15.09 -5.69 -3.03
N LEU A 219 -15.67 -5.71 -1.83
CA LEU A 219 -14.95 -5.99 -0.59
C LEU A 219 -14.34 -7.39 -0.56
N LEU A 220 -15.05 -8.40 -1.08
CA LEU A 220 -14.50 -9.75 -1.22
C LEU A 220 -13.28 -9.76 -2.14
N GLY A 221 -13.38 -9.13 -3.32
CA GLY A 221 -12.27 -9.05 -4.26
C GLY A 221 -11.07 -8.28 -3.70
N GLN A 222 -11.33 -7.16 -2.99
CA GLN A 222 -10.29 -6.40 -2.30
C GLN A 222 -9.65 -7.21 -1.18
N ALA A 223 -10.43 -7.91 -0.36
CA ALA A 223 -9.90 -8.70 0.76
C ALA A 223 -8.85 -9.71 0.33
N VAL A 224 -9.06 -10.37 -0.82
CA VAL A 224 -8.09 -11.30 -1.38
C VAL A 224 -6.85 -10.55 -1.88
N SER A 225 -7.02 -9.48 -2.67
CA SER A 225 -5.90 -8.65 -3.18
C SER A 225 -5.00 -8.06 -2.08
N GLN A 226 -5.51 -7.94 -0.85
CA GLN A 226 -4.79 -7.38 0.30
C GLN A 226 -3.91 -8.41 1.03
N THR A 227 -4.08 -9.71 0.77
CA THR A 227 -3.36 -10.78 1.49
C THR A 227 -1.85 -10.70 1.31
N THR A 228 -1.37 -10.33 0.12
CA THR A 228 0.09 -10.17 -0.11
C THR A 228 0.72 -9.01 0.66
N ALA A 229 -0.03 -7.95 0.98
CA ALA A 229 0.45 -6.90 1.90
C ALA A 229 0.63 -7.48 3.32
N VAL A 230 -0.24 -8.40 3.74
CA VAL A 230 -0.13 -9.09 5.02
C VAL A 230 1.11 -10.00 5.05
N TYR A 231 1.47 -10.66 3.94
CA TYR A 231 2.72 -11.41 3.89
C TYR A 231 3.95 -10.50 4.00
N GLY A 232 3.95 -9.37 3.30
CA GLY A 232 4.99 -8.35 3.41
C GLY A 232 5.16 -7.85 4.85
N LEU A 233 4.04 -7.58 5.54
CA LEU A 233 4.01 -7.20 6.95
C LEU A 233 4.49 -8.33 7.87
N LEU A 234 4.08 -9.57 7.63
CA LEU A 234 4.49 -10.74 8.40
C LEU A 234 6.00 -10.92 8.36
N ILE A 235 6.60 -10.92 7.16
CA ILE A 235 8.05 -11.03 6.99
C ILE A 235 8.76 -9.84 7.65
N SER A 236 8.19 -8.63 7.54
CA SER A 236 8.71 -7.45 8.23
C SER A 236 8.76 -7.63 9.75
N PHE A 237 7.67 -8.11 10.37
CA PHE A 237 7.61 -8.36 11.81
C PHE A 237 8.57 -9.47 12.25
N ILE A 238 8.69 -10.55 11.46
CA ILE A 238 9.65 -11.60 11.75
C ILE A 238 11.07 -11.03 11.76
N LEU A 239 11.44 -10.20 10.77
CA LEU A 239 12.76 -9.60 10.69
C LEU A 239 13.03 -8.58 11.81
N LEU A 240 12.02 -7.82 12.25
CA LEU A 240 12.15 -6.84 13.34
C LEU A 240 12.36 -7.49 14.72
N PHE A 241 11.70 -8.62 14.97
CA PHE A 241 11.68 -9.24 16.30
C PHE A 241 12.52 -10.53 16.40
N LYS A 242 13.14 -10.98 15.30
CA LYS A 242 14.10 -12.09 15.35
C LYS A 242 15.38 -11.63 16.05
N GLY A 243 15.70 -12.26 17.19
CA GLY A 243 17.02 -12.13 17.79
C GLY A 243 18.08 -12.70 16.87
N VAL A 244 19.10 -11.91 16.52
CA VAL A 244 20.17 -12.36 15.62
C VAL A 244 21.51 -12.35 16.36
N PRO A 245 22.20 -13.51 16.44
CA PRO A 245 23.50 -13.56 17.10
C PRO A 245 24.53 -12.73 16.32
N ASP A 246 25.50 -12.19 17.06
CA ASP A 246 26.60 -11.44 16.47
C ASP A 246 27.39 -12.32 15.50
N SER A 247 27.61 -11.83 14.29
CA SER A 247 28.30 -12.56 13.24
C SER A 247 29.11 -11.62 12.36
N THR A 248 30.37 -11.99 12.12
CA THR A 248 31.24 -11.29 11.15
C THR A 248 31.03 -11.79 9.72
N ALA A 249 30.23 -12.84 9.52
CA ALA A 249 29.92 -13.37 8.21
C ALA A 249 28.92 -12.46 7.48
N LEU A 250 29.18 -12.19 6.21
CA LEU A 250 28.27 -11.41 5.37
C LEU A 250 27.02 -12.21 4.95
N ALA A 251 27.12 -13.54 4.89
CA ALA A 251 26.06 -14.41 4.41
C ALA A 251 24.74 -14.30 5.22
N PRO A 252 24.74 -14.31 6.57
CA PRO A 252 23.52 -14.09 7.35
C PRO A 252 22.87 -12.73 7.10
N ALA A 253 23.67 -11.66 6.98
CA ALA A 253 23.15 -10.33 6.66
C ALA A 253 22.51 -10.31 5.26
N ALA A 254 23.21 -10.87 4.26
CA ALA A 254 22.68 -10.96 2.90
C ALA A 254 21.37 -11.76 2.84
N ALA A 255 21.26 -12.86 3.60
CA ALA A 255 20.06 -13.68 3.66
C ALA A 255 18.85 -12.89 4.21
N LEU A 256 19.02 -12.17 5.33
CA LEU A 256 17.94 -11.39 5.95
C LEU A 256 17.49 -10.21 5.08
N LEU A 257 18.42 -9.52 4.42
CA LEU A 257 18.08 -8.47 3.46
C LEU A 257 17.36 -9.05 2.23
N ALA A 258 17.87 -10.15 1.68
CA ALA A 258 17.29 -10.82 0.52
C ALA A 258 15.88 -11.35 0.81
N ALA A 259 15.61 -11.82 2.03
CA ALA A 259 14.27 -12.24 2.44
C ALA A 259 13.26 -11.10 2.33
N GLY A 260 13.62 -9.93 2.84
CA GLY A 260 12.75 -8.74 2.77
C GLY A 260 12.53 -8.24 1.35
N ILE A 261 13.59 -8.20 0.53
CA ILE A 261 13.52 -7.83 -0.89
C ILE A 261 12.63 -8.81 -1.66
N CYS A 262 12.84 -10.12 -1.46
CA CYS A 262 12.09 -11.18 -2.14
C CYS A 262 10.60 -11.04 -1.86
N MET A 263 10.20 -10.94 -0.58
CA MET A 263 8.79 -10.80 -0.22
C MET A 263 8.20 -9.48 -0.74
N GLY A 264 8.92 -8.37 -0.60
CA GLY A 264 8.46 -7.07 -1.06
C GLY A 264 8.10 -7.05 -2.55
N PHE A 265 8.98 -7.58 -3.41
CA PHE A 265 8.69 -7.68 -4.84
C PHE A 265 7.65 -8.76 -5.18
N ALA A 266 7.66 -9.89 -4.48
CA ALA A 266 6.72 -10.98 -4.72
C ALA A 266 5.26 -10.60 -4.44
N ALA A 267 5.01 -9.58 -3.61
CA ALA A 267 3.67 -9.08 -3.33
C ALA A 267 3.11 -8.14 -4.41
N ILE A 268 3.95 -7.51 -5.24
CA ILE A 268 3.49 -6.52 -6.23
C ILE A 268 2.62 -7.16 -7.31
N GLY A 269 3.14 -8.21 -7.95
CA GLY A 269 2.49 -8.88 -9.08
C GLY A 269 1.12 -9.47 -8.70
N PRO A 270 1.03 -10.34 -7.68
CA PRO A 270 -0.22 -10.92 -7.24
C PRO A 270 -1.24 -9.86 -6.81
N GLY A 271 -0.84 -8.87 -5.99
CA GLY A 271 -1.77 -7.84 -5.54
C GLY A 271 -2.46 -7.11 -6.70
N ILE A 272 -1.72 -6.76 -7.76
CA ILE A 272 -2.30 -6.15 -8.97
C ILE A 272 -3.15 -7.15 -9.75
N GLY A 273 -2.64 -8.37 -9.97
CA GLY A 273 -3.32 -9.40 -10.76
C GLY A 273 -4.65 -9.85 -10.14
N GLU A 274 -4.66 -10.08 -8.82
CA GLU A 274 -5.86 -10.41 -8.07
C GLU A 274 -6.87 -9.27 -8.09
N GLY A 275 -6.39 -8.03 -8.00
CA GLY A 275 -7.21 -6.84 -8.17
C GLY A 275 -7.85 -6.76 -9.56
N TYR A 276 -7.11 -7.11 -10.61
CA TYR A 276 -7.64 -7.16 -11.98
C TYR A 276 -8.71 -8.25 -12.14
N VAL A 277 -8.49 -9.44 -11.57
CA VAL A 277 -9.50 -10.52 -11.54
C VAL A 277 -10.76 -10.04 -10.82
N GLY A 278 -10.59 -9.42 -9.64
CA GLY A 278 -11.70 -8.86 -8.86
C GLY A 278 -12.45 -7.75 -9.61
N GLN A 279 -11.74 -6.86 -10.29
CA GLN A 279 -12.32 -5.79 -11.12
C GLN A 279 -13.25 -6.39 -12.19
N LYS A 280 -12.78 -7.38 -12.95
CA LYS A 280 -13.57 -8.02 -14.01
C LYS A 280 -14.74 -8.83 -13.47
N ALA A 281 -14.57 -9.46 -12.31
CA ALA A 281 -15.65 -10.16 -11.65
C ALA A 281 -16.77 -9.20 -11.23
N VAL A 282 -16.43 -8.08 -10.56
CA VAL A 282 -17.41 -7.04 -10.17
C VAL A 282 -18.10 -6.46 -11.41
N ASP A 283 -17.35 -6.16 -12.47
CA ASP A 283 -17.89 -5.66 -13.73
C ASP A 283 -18.90 -6.62 -14.38
N ALA A 284 -18.61 -7.92 -14.37
CA ALA A 284 -19.46 -8.95 -14.94
C ALA A 284 -20.72 -9.17 -14.11
N MET A 285 -20.60 -9.20 -12.78
CA MET A 285 -21.75 -9.32 -11.86
C MET A 285 -22.65 -8.09 -11.89
N ALA A 286 -22.11 -6.91 -12.19
CA ALA A 286 -22.90 -5.70 -12.46
C ALA A 286 -23.63 -5.72 -13.81
N ARG A 287 -23.39 -6.72 -14.67
CA ARG A 287 -24.11 -6.89 -15.95
C ARG A 287 -25.12 -8.04 -15.89
N ASN A 288 -24.78 -9.13 -15.19
CA ASN A 288 -25.65 -10.30 -15.10
C ASN A 288 -25.67 -10.84 -13.66
N GLU A 289 -26.84 -10.82 -13.04
CA GLU A 289 -27.02 -11.21 -11.65
C GLU A 289 -27.21 -12.70 -11.43
N ASP A 290 -27.78 -13.40 -12.42
CA ASP A 290 -28.13 -14.82 -12.32
C ASP A 290 -26.90 -15.71 -12.18
N VAL A 291 -25.75 -15.23 -12.65
CA VAL A 291 -24.46 -15.95 -12.64
C VAL A 291 -23.51 -15.50 -11.54
N THR A 292 -23.98 -14.71 -10.56
CA THR A 292 -23.14 -14.17 -9.46
C THR A 292 -22.34 -15.28 -8.77
N ALA A 293 -22.99 -16.37 -8.37
CA ALA A 293 -22.33 -17.47 -7.66
C ALA A 293 -21.22 -18.14 -8.50
N VAL A 294 -21.43 -18.29 -9.81
CA VAL A 294 -20.44 -18.88 -10.73
C VAL A 294 -19.27 -17.92 -10.90
N ILE A 295 -19.53 -16.63 -11.12
CA ILE A 295 -18.48 -15.62 -11.26
C ILE A 295 -17.67 -15.51 -9.98
N THR A 296 -18.29 -15.51 -8.80
CA THR A 296 -17.57 -15.48 -7.52
C THR A 296 -16.62 -16.67 -7.37
N ARG A 297 -17.06 -17.88 -7.73
CA ARG A 297 -16.18 -19.06 -7.71
C ARG A 297 -15.01 -18.91 -8.68
N THR A 298 -15.27 -18.48 -9.92
CA THR A 298 -14.22 -18.26 -10.91
C THR A 298 -13.23 -17.17 -10.48
N MET A 299 -13.73 -16.09 -9.87
CA MET A 299 -12.91 -15.02 -9.30
C MET A 299 -11.97 -15.57 -8.23
N LEU A 300 -12.50 -16.30 -7.24
CA LEU A 300 -11.69 -16.83 -6.14
C LEU A 300 -10.66 -17.86 -6.63
N VAL A 301 -11.02 -18.71 -7.59
CA VAL A 301 -10.06 -19.65 -8.21
C VAL A 301 -8.97 -18.90 -8.97
N GLY A 302 -9.34 -17.89 -9.77
CA GLY A 302 -8.39 -17.07 -10.51
C GLY A 302 -7.44 -16.28 -9.61
N GLN A 303 -7.96 -15.71 -8.52
CA GLN A 303 -7.16 -15.04 -7.50
C GLN A 303 -6.21 -16.04 -6.81
N ALA A 304 -6.72 -17.19 -6.35
CA ALA A 304 -5.88 -18.22 -5.72
C ALA A 304 -4.73 -18.73 -6.61
N VAL A 305 -4.93 -18.84 -7.93
CA VAL A 305 -3.85 -19.20 -8.86
C VAL A 305 -2.85 -18.05 -9.00
N THR A 306 -3.33 -16.81 -9.10
CA THR A 306 -2.50 -15.60 -9.19
C THR A 306 -1.63 -15.42 -7.93
N GLU A 307 -2.18 -15.77 -6.77
CA GLU A 307 -1.56 -15.69 -5.45
C GLU A 307 -0.33 -16.59 -5.29
N SER A 308 -0.26 -17.69 -6.04
CA SER A 308 0.79 -18.71 -5.89
C SER A 308 2.21 -18.14 -5.93
N THR A 309 2.47 -17.15 -6.78
CA THR A 309 3.79 -16.49 -6.86
C THR A 309 4.13 -15.65 -5.63
N GLY A 310 3.13 -15.08 -4.96
CA GLY A 310 3.30 -14.43 -3.66
C GLY A 310 3.66 -15.43 -2.57
N ILE A 311 3.01 -16.61 -2.57
CA ILE A 311 3.34 -17.72 -1.67
C ILE A 311 4.76 -18.23 -1.92
N TYR A 312 5.19 -18.39 -3.17
CA TYR A 312 6.56 -18.81 -3.48
C TYR A 312 7.59 -17.81 -2.94
N GLY A 313 7.34 -16.52 -3.11
CA GLY A 313 8.19 -15.47 -2.53
C GLY A 313 8.26 -15.52 -1.01
N MET A 314 7.11 -15.69 -0.35
CA MET A 314 7.04 -15.86 1.10
C MET A 314 7.81 -17.10 1.56
N VAL A 315 7.67 -18.24 0.88
CA VAL A 315 8.38 -19.48 1.22
C VAL A 315 9.90 -19.28 1.12
N ILE A 316 10.38 -18.64 0.04
CA ILE A 316 11.81 -18.33 -0.10
C ILE A 316 12.28 -17.37 0.99
N ALA A 317 11.51 -16.34 1.33
CA ALA A 317 11.83 -15.44 2.43
C ALA A 317 11.93 -16.19 3.78
N LEU A 318 11.01 -17.11 4.06
CA LEU A 318 11.05 -17.93 5.28
C LEU A 318 12.25 -18.87 5.31
N VAL A 319 12.62 -19.48 4.18
CA VAL A 319 13.83 -20.31 4.06
C VAL A 319 15.08 -19.48 4.34
N LEU A 320 15.18 -18.28 3.76
CA LEU A 320 16.29 -17.35 4.00
C LEU A 320 16.37 -16.86 5.46
N ILE A 321 15.25 -16.86 6.20
CA ILE A 321 15.20 -16.39 7.59
C ILE A 321 15.48 -17.51 8.59
N PHE A 322 14.98 -18.72 8.34
CA PHE A 322 14.93 -19.80 9.33
C PHE A 322 15.82 -21.00 9.02
N VAL A 323 16.23 -21.18 7.76
CA VAL A 323 16.97 -22.37 7.31
C VAL A 323 18.41 -22.03 6.94
N VAL A 324 18.62 -20.88 6.28
CA VAL A 324 19.94 -20.35 5.90
C VAL A 324 20.49 -19.45 7.01
#